data_AF-A0A1F8SZ92-F1
#
_entry.id   AF-A0A1F8SZ92-F1
#
_cell.length_a   1.000
_cell.length_b   1.000
_cell.length_c   1.000
_cell.angle_alpha   90.00
_cell.angle_beta   90.00
_cell.angle_gamma   90.00
#
_symmetry.space_group_name_H-M   'P 1'
#
loop_
_entity.id
_entity.type
_entity.pdbx_description
1 polymer ?
#
loop_
_entity_poly.entity_id
_entity_poly.type
_entity_poly.pdbx_seq_one_letter_code
_entity_poly.pdbx_strand_id
1 'polypeptide(L)'
;MKSHFKKRQSIFIKLIHDQAAFTLEGMDALKAYMAEDTSAAERLEKAEKEADEARRILIAELNKTFVTPFDREDIFALSRTIDDVLDYAYSTVTEMEVLKVKPTSFMLEIASLLRDAANELLLAVDRLELHPEVANDHAHRAKSLENRVEGVYREALADLFSGAEDIKHVMKMLKSREVYRHLSNAADRGDEAANVIADIVVKIA
;
A
#
# COMPACT_ATOMS: atom_id res chain seq x y z
N MET A 1 -36.19 -14.88 -24.35
CA MET A 1 -35.72 -13.68 -23.63
C MET A 1 -34.51 -14.10 -22.80
N LYS A 2 -33.28 -13.93 -23.32
CA LYS A 2 -32.06 -14.30 -22.57
C LYS A 2 -31.81 -13.22 -21.52
N SER A 3 -32.18 -13.50 -20.28
CA SER A 3 -31.86 -12.63 -19.14
C SER A 3 -30.34 -12.45 -19.07
N HIS A 4 -29.87 -11.21 -19.24
CA HIS A 4 -28.51 -10.80 -18.91
C HIS A 4 -28.35 -10.85 -17.39
N PHE A 5 -28.05 -12.04 -16.85
CA PHE A 5 -27.48 -12.16 -15.52
C PHE A 5 -26.08 -11.55 -15.54
N LYS A 6 -25.99 -10.24 -15.33
CA LYS A 6 -24.72 -9.59 -14.99
C LYS A 6 -24.36 -10.17 -13.61
N LYS A 7 -23.36 -11.06 -13.52
CA LYS A 7 -22.87 -11.58 -12.24
C LYS A 7 -22.57 -10.37 -11.36
N ARG A 8 -23.29 -10.24 -10.24
CA ARG A 8 -23.03 -9.20 -9.26
C ARG A 8 -21.65 -9.50 -8.68
N GLN A 9 -20.75 -8.51 -8.68
CA GLN A 9 -19.41 -8.63 -8.12
C GLN A 9 -19.49 -9.19 -6.70
N SER A 10 -18.60 -10.11 -6.38
CA SER A 10 -18.53 -10.70 -5.04
C SER A 10 -18.40 -9.61 -3.97
N ILE A 11 -19.13 -9.76 -2.86
CA ILE A 11 -18.99 -8.83 -1.72
C ILE A 11 -17.55 -8.76 -1.23
N PHE A 12 -16.81 -9.86 -1.30
CA PHE A 12 -15.39 -9.91 -0.93
C PHE A 12 -14.54 -9.05 -1.86
N ILE A 13 -14.71 -9.19 -3.18
CA ILE A 13 -13.99 -8.36 -4.15
C ILE A 13 -14.33 -6.89 -3.94
N LYS A 14 -15.60 -6.56 -3.68
CA LYS A 14 -15.99 -5.18 -3.39
C LYS A 14 -15.28 -4.64 -2.14
N LEU A 15 -15.23 -5.40 -1.05
CA LEU A 15 -14.57 -4.96 0.19
C LEU A 15 -13.05 -4.86 0.05
N ILE A 16 -12.41 -5.71 -0.76
CA ILE A 16 -10.99 -5.58 -1.09
C ILE A 16 -10.75 -4.37 -1.99
N HIS A 17 -11.64 -4.11 -2.96
CA HIS A 17 -11.61 -2.89 -3.77
C HIS A 17 -11.68 -1.66 -2.87
N ASP A 18 -12.63 -1.61 -1.93
CA ASP A 18 -12.80 -0.46 -1.04
C ASP A 18 -11.53 -0.24 -0.20
N GLN A 19 -10.91 -1.31 0.34
CA GLN A 19 -9.60 -1.23 1.02
C GLN A 19 -8.48 -0.69 0.10
N ALA A 20 -8.37 -1.20 -1.14
CA ALA A 20 -7.37 -0.74 -2.09
C ALA A 20 -7.58 0.72 -2.52
N ALA A 21 -8.84 1.16 -2.64
CA ALA A 21 -9.19 2.54 -2.96
C ALA A 21 -8.79 3.48 -1.81
N PHE A 22 -9.11 3.13 -0.55
CA PHE A 22 -8.65 3.90 0.60
C PHE A 22 -7.13 3.88 0.76
N THR A 23 -6.47 2.77 0.41
CA THR A 23 -4.99 2.70 0.36
C THR A 23 -4.43 3.69 -0.64
N LEU A 24 -5.02 3.81 -1.84
CA LEU A 24 -4.63 4.81 -2.83
C LEU A 24 -4.86 6.23 -2.33
N GLU A 25 -6.02 6.52 -1.73
CA GLU A 25 -6.30 7.82 -1.11
C GLU A 25 -5.27 8.17 -0.01
N GLY A 26 -4.90 7.19 0.80
CA GLY A 26 -3.86 7.33 1.81
C GLY A 26 -2.48 7.59 1.20
N MET A 27 -2.09 6.91 0.13
CA MET A 27 -0.82 7.21 -0.55
C MET A 27 -0.83 8.59 -1.24
N ASP A 28 -1.96 9.03 -1.78
CA ASP A 28 -2.12 10.40 -2.29
C ASP A 28 -1.93 11.43 -1.15
N ALA A 29 -2.45 11.15 0.05
CA ALA A 29 -2.25 11.97 1.23
C ALA A 29 -0.79 11.94 1.74
N LEU A 30 -0.14 10.76 1.79
CA LEU A 30 1.28 10.62 2.13
C LEU A 30 2.15 11.45 1.17
N LYS A 31 1.90 11.35 -0.13
CA LYS A 31 2.61 12.14 -1.15
C LYS A 31 2.42 13.64 -0.93
N ALA A 32 1.20 14.09 -0.62
CA ALA A 32 0.93 15.49 -0.31
C ALA A 32 1.66 15.94 0.96
N TYR A 33 1.68 15.13 2.01
CA TYR A 33 2.43 15.40 3.24
C TYR A 33 3.93 15.55 2.95
N MET A 34 4.51 14.67 2.13
CA MET A 34 5.90 14.75 1.72
C MET A 34 6.20 15.96 0.82
N ALA A 35 5.17 16.53 0.18
CA ALA A 35 5.23 17.80 -0.54
C ALA A 35 4.98 19.02 0.37
N GLU A 36 5.10 18.84 1.69
CA GLU A 36 4.92 19.85 2.75
C GLU A 36 3.47 20.35 2.95
N ASP A 37 2.47 19.63 2.46
CA ASP A 37 1.06 19.86 2.86
C ASP A 37 0.75 19.09 4.16
N THR A 38 0.99 19.72 5.31
CA THR A 38 0.74 19.10 6.62
C THR A 38 -0.72 18.78 6.89
N SER A 39 -1.67 19.41 6.19
CA SER A 39 -3.11 19.09 6.33
C SER A 39 -3.45 17.71 5.78
N ALA A 40 -2.55 17.12 4.98
CA ALA A 40 -2.71 15.77 4.46
C ALA A 40 -2.64 14.68 5.54
N ALA A 41 -2.07 14.95 6.71
CA ALA A 41 -2.04 14.00 7.82
C ALA A 41 -3.45 13.57 8.27
N GLU A 42 -4.38 14.52 8.39
CA GLU A 42 -5.78 14.23 8.74
C GLU A 42 -6.50 13.41 7.65
N ARG A 43 -6.15 13.64 6.39
CA ARG A 43 -6.69 12.86 5.25
C ARG A 43 -6.18 11.43 5.28
N LEU A 44 -4.90 11.23 5.59
CA LEU A 44 -4.29 9.91 5.74
C LEU A 44 -4.90 9.14 6.91
N GLU A 45 -5.05 9.76 8.09
CA GLU A 45 -5.70 9.14 9.25
C GLU A 45 -7.15 8.75 8.94
N LYS A 46 -7.88 9.57 8.19
CA LYS A 46 -9.24 9.24 7.78
C LYS A 46 -9.26 8.02 6.84
N ALA A 47 -8.37 7.97 5.85
CA ALA A 47 -8.29 6.86 4.91
C ALA A 47 -7.97 5.54 5.62
N GLU A 48 -7.03 5.55 6.58
CA GLU A 48 -6.69 4.39 7.42
C GLU A 48 -7.93 3.87 8.16
N LYS A 49 -8.67 4.73 8.87
CA LYS A 49 -9.87 4.31 9.61
C LYS A 49 -10.96 3.70 8.74
N GLU A 50 -11.15 4.25 7.53
CA GLU A 50 -12.15 3.75 6.58
C GLU A 50 -11.72 2.39 5.98
N ALA A 51 -10.43 2.21 5.66
CA ALA A 51 -9.88 0.93 5.23
C ALA A 51 -9.99 -0.15 6.32
N ASP A 52 -9.65 0.22 7.55
CA ASP A 52 -9.65 -0.65 8.71
C ASP A 52 -11.08 -1.14 9.05
N GLU A 53 -12.09 -0.27 8.89
CA GLU A 53 -13.50 -0.66 8.99
C GLU A 53 -13.93 -1.60 7.84
N ALA A 54 -13.54 -1.31 6.59
CA ALA A 54 -13.81 -2.20 5.46
C ALA A 54 -13.19 -3.59 5.66
N ARG A 55 -11.99 -3.66 6.24
CA ARG A 55 -11.31 -4.90 6.61
C ARG A 55 -12.04 -5.66 7.71
N ARG A 56 -12.51 -4.98 8.77
CA ARG A 56 -13.32 -5.61 9.83
C ARG A 56 -14.59 -6.24 9.27
N ILE A 57 -15.27 -5.54 8.36
CA ILE A 57 -16.46 -6.05 7.67
C ILE A 57 -16.09 -7.29 6.84
N LEU A 58 -15.00 -7.26 6.07
CA LEU A 58 -14.53 -8.40 5.28
C LEU A 58 -14.26 -9.63 6.15
N ILE A 59 -13.59 -9.47 7.29
CA ILE A 59 -13.32 -10.56 8.23
C ILE A 59 -14.62 -11.13 8.80
N ALA A 60 -15.58 -10.27 9.14
CA ALA A 60 -16.89 -10.70 9.61
C ALA A 60 -17.67 -11.50 8.56
N GLU A 61 -17.60 -11.09 7.29
CA GLU A 61 -18.21 -11.81 6.16
C GLU A 61 -17.53 -13.17 5.90
N LEU A 62 -16.19 -13.25 5.97
CA LEU A 62 -15.45 -14.49 5.81
C LEU A 62 -15.84 -15.53 6.87
N ASN A 63 -16.04 -15.09 8.12
CA ASN A 63 -16.42 -15.96 9.22
C ASN A 63 -17.84 -16.53 9.09
N LYS A 64 -18.73 -15.84 8.36
CA LYS A 64 -20.16 -16.21 8.21
C LYS A 64 -20.46 -16.88 6.87
N THR A 65 -19.50 -16.90 5.95
CA THR A 65 -19.70 -17.38 4.58
C THR A 65 -19.03 -18.74 4.35
N PHE A 66 -19.81 -19.69 3.83
CA PHE A 66 -19.32 -21.03 3.49
C PHE A 66 -18.70 -21.11 2.09
N VAL A 67 -19.17 -20.31 1.14
CA VAL A 67 -18.70 -20.31 -0.26
C VAL A 67 -18.11 -18.94 -0.62
N THR A 68 -16.83 -18.91 -0.97
CA THR A 68 -16.08 -17.71 -1.35
C THR A 68 -15.72 -17.74 -2.85
N PRO A 69 -15.43 -16.58 -3.49
CA PRO A 69 -15.08 -16.53 -4.91
C PRO A 69 -13.74 -17.20 -5.26
N PHE A 70 -12.82 -17.25 -4.31
CA PHE A 70 -11.53 -17.94 -4.33
C PHE A 70 -11.18 -18.34 -2.88
N ASP A 71 -10.02 -18.96 -2.67
CA ASP A 71 -9.62 -19.49 -1.37
C ASP A 71 -9.70 -18.41 -0.28
N ARG A 72 -10.28 -18.79 0.86
CA ARG A 72 -10.51 -17.88 1.99
C ARG A 72 -9.20 -17.32 2.54
N GLU A 73 -8.15 -18.14 2.52
CA GLU A 73 -6.82 -17.78 3.01
C GLU A 73 -6.21 -16.70 2.12
N ASP A 74 -6.43 -16.78 0.81
CA ASP A 74 -5.97 -15.77 -0.13
C ASP A 74 -6.74 -14.46 0.00
N ILE A 75 -8.07 -14.51 0.19
CA ILE A 75 -8.88 -13.31 0.48
C ILE A 75 -8.36 -12.60 1.72
N PHE A 76 -8.09 -13.38 2.79
CA PHE A 76 -7.59 -12.84 4.04
C PHE A 76 -6.17 -12.28 3.90
N ALA A 77 -5.28 -12.99 3.20
CA ALA A 77 -3.91 -12.55 2.94
C ALA A 77 -3.87 -11.28 2.09
N LEU A 78 -4.71 -11.20 1.05
CA LEU A 78 -4.78 -10.03 0.18
C LEU A 78 -5.31 -8.80 0.94
N SER A 79 -6.39 -8.99 1.70
CA SER A 79 -6.94 -7.92 2.55
C SER A 79 -5.90 -7.41 3.55
N ARG A 80 -5.18 -8.30 4.23
CA ARG A 80 -4.14 -7.93 5.19
C ARG A 80 -2.97 -7.19 4.52
N THR A 81 -2.46 -7.70 3.40
CA THR A 81 -1.27 -7.10 2.76
C THR A 81 -1.57 -5.73 2.17
N ILE A 82 -2.78 -5.49 1.67
CA ILE A 82 -3.24 -4.15 1.24
C ILE A 82 -3.32 -3.19 2.44
N ASP A 83 -3.94 -3.63 3.54
CA ASP A 83 -4.07 -2.87 4.79
C ASP A 83 -2.70 -2.47 5.36
N ASP A 84 -1.75 -3.42 5.41
CA ASP A 84 -0.40 -3.18 5.92
C ASP A 84 0.31 -2.04 5.14
N VAL A 85 0.03 -1.82 3.84
CA VAL A 85 0.61 -0.69 3.07
C VAL A 85 0.15 0.66 3.63
N LEU A 86 -1.15 0.79 3.90
CA LEU A 86 -1.74 2.02 4.43
C LEU A 86 -1.29 2.28 5.87
N ASP A 87 -1.22 1.24 6.69
CA ASP A 87 -0.71 1.29 8.06
C ASP A 87 0.74 1.81 8.12
N TYR A 88 1.59 1.36 7.21
CA TYR A 88 2.96 1.87 7.12
C TYR A 88 3.00 3.36 6.72
N ALA A 89 2.14 3.80 5.80
CA ALA A 89 2.08 5.23 5.47
C ALA A 89 1.61 6.08 6.66
N TYR A 90 0.55 5.67 7.35
CA TYR A 90 0.04 6.36 8.52
C TYR A 90 1.06 6.42 9.66
N SER A 91 1.71 5.28 9.97
CA SER A 91 2.76 5.22 10.98
C SER A 91 4.02 5.99 10.58
N THR A 92 4.35 6.08 9.29
CA THR A 92 5.45 6.94 8.79
C THR A 92 5.21 8.40 9.11
N VAL A 93 4.01 8.93 8.81
CA VAL A 93 3.68 10.33 9.10
C VAL A 93 3.69 10.59 10.61
N THR A 94 3.09 9.69 11.39
CA THR A 94 3.10 9.76 12.87
C THR A 94 4.53 9.81 13.41
N GLU A 95 5.42 8.97 12.89
CA GLU A 95 6.80 8.91 13.32
C GLU A 95 7.61 10.14 12.91
N MET A 96 7.36 10.70 11.72
CA MET A 96 7.97 11.97 11.30
C MET A 96 7.61 13.10 12.26
N GLU A 97 6.36 13.17 12.72
CA GLU A 97 5.92 14.17 13.71
C GLU A 97 6.61 13.99 15.07
N VAL A 98 6.63 12.75 15.57
CA VAL A 98 7.27 12.40 16.86
C VAL A 98 8.77 12.69 16.84
N LEU A 99 9.46 12.26 15.78
CA LEU A 99 10.90 12.45 15.62
C LEU A 99 11.28 13.85 15.14
N LYS A 100 10.29 14.65 14.70
CA LYS A 100 10.47 15.98 14.09
C LYS A 100 11.34 15.93 12.83
N VAL A 101 11.07 14.96 11.97
CA VAL A 101 11.72 14.80 10.66
C VAL A 101 10.92 15.58 9.63
N LYS A 102 11.60 16.40 8.83
CA LYS A 102 10.98 17.08 7.70
C LYS A 102 11.07 16.21 6.45
N PRO A 103 10.11 16.30 5.52
CA PRO A 103 10.21 15.65 4.22
C PRO A 103 11.52 15.98 3.51
N THR A 104 12.06 15.00 2.77
CA THR A 104 13.18 15.18 1.84
C THR A 104 12.70 14.91 0.42
N SER A 105 13.51 15.30 -0.58
CA SER A 105 13.23 14.95 -1.98
C SER A 105 13.12 13.44 -2.20
N PHE A 106 13.98 12.65 -1.54
CA PHE A 106 13.92 11.19 -1.60
C PHE A 106 12.63 10.63 -0.98
N MET A 107 12.17 11.17 0.17
CA MET A 107 10.91 10.74 0.78
C MET A 107 9.71 11.04 -0.12
N LEU A 108 9.70 12.21 -0.77
CA LEU A 108 8.66 12.57 -1.74
C LEU A 108 8.68 11.66 -2.97
N GLU A 109 9.86 11.33 -3.48
CA GLU A 109 10.00 10.39 -4.60
C GLU A 109 9.49 8.99 -4.24
N ILE A 110 9.89 8.46 -3.08
CA ILE A 110 9.39 7.17 -2.58
C ILE A 110 7.86 7.22 -2.40
N ALA A 111 7.31 8.27 -1.78
CA ALA A 111 5.87 8.42 -1.63
C ALA A 111 5.13 8.47 -2.98
N SER A 112 5.72 9.08 -4.01
CA SER A 112 5.14 9.05 -5.35
C SER A 112 5.14 7.64 -5.97
N LEU A 113 6.20 6.86 -5.76
CA LEU A 113 6.27 5.48 -6.23
C LEU A 113 5.29 4.57 -5.48
N LEU A 114 5.15 4.73 -4.16
CA LEU A 114 4.18 4.02 -3.34
C LEU A 114 2.74 4.29 -3.80
N ARG A 115 2.43 5.55 -4.12
CA ARG A 115 1.14 5.94 -4.69
C ARG A 115 0.87 5.24 -6.02
N ASP A 116 1.86 5.20 -6.90
CA ASP A 116 1.71 4.52 -8.19
C ASP A 116 1.55 3.01 -8.00
N ALA A 117 2.23 2.40 -7.02
CA ALA A 117 2.08 1.00 -6.68
C ALA A 117 0.69 0.68 -6.12
N ALA A 118 0.15 1.53 -5.22
CA ALA A 118 -1.21 1.40 -4.71
C ALA A 118 -2.26 1.50 -5.83
N ASN A 119 -2.03 2.37 -6.82
CA ASN A 119 -2.88 2.44 -8.00
C ASN A 119 -2.83 1.16 -8.83
N GLU A 120 -1.65 0.57 -9.05
CA GLU A 120 -1.53 -0.73 -9.71
C GLU A 120 -2.24 -1.85 -8.92
N LEU A 121 -2.14 -1.86 -7.58
CA LEU A 121 -2.86 -2.83 -6.74
C LEU A 121 -4.39 -2.67 -6.84
N LEU A 122 -4.91 -1.46 -6.80
CA LEU A 122 -6.35 -1.19 -7.01
C LEU A 122 -6.80 -1.71 -8.39
N LEU A 123 -6.03 -1.39 -9.43
CA LEU A 123 -6.34 -1.86 -10.76
C LEU A 123 -6.27 -3.40 -10.84
N ALA A 124 -5.32 -4.05 -10.17
CA ALA A 124 -5.26 -5.50 -10.11
C ALA A 124 -6.52 -6.10 -9.45
N VAL A 125 -6.93 -5.60 -8.29
CA VAL A 125 -8.11 -6.05 -7.54
C VAL A 125 -9.38 -5.95 -8.39
N ASP A 126 -9.59 -4.83 -9.07
CA ASP A 126 -10.73 -4.62 -9.97
C ASP A 126 -10.86 -5.69 -11.08
N ARG A 127 -9.72 -6.18 -11.58
CA ARG A 127 -9.66 -7.14 -12.68
C ARG A 127 -9.62 -8.58 -12.19
N LEU A 128 -9.27 -8.83 -10.93
CA LEU A 128 -8.97 -10.15 -10.38
C LEU A 128 -10.07 -11.19 -10.64
N GLU A 129 -11.34 -10.83 -10.46
CA GLU A 129 -12.46 -11.78 -10.59
C GLU A 129 -12.79 -12.15 -12.06
N LEU A 130 -12.58 -11.23 -13.00
CA LEU A 130 -13.08 -11.36 -14.39
C LEU A 130 -11.97 -11.48 -15.44
N HIS A 131 -10.81 -10.90 -15.15
CA HIS A 131 -9.66 -10.78 -16.04
C HIS A 131 -8.35 -11.04 -15.27
N PRO A 132 -8.15 -12.26 -14.73
CA PRO A 132 -7.03 -12.56 -13.82
C PRO A 132 -5.65 -12.37 -14.45
N GLU A 133 -5.48 -12.66 -15.74
CA GLU A 133 -4.23 -12.37 -16.46
C GLU A 133 -3.90 -10.86 -16.48
N VAL A 134 -4.92 -10.01 -16.66
CA VAL A 134 -4.74 -8.55 -16.61
C VAL A 134 -4.44 -8.08 -15.19
N ALA A 135 -5.05 -8.73 -14.18
CA ALA A 135 -4.72 -8.47 -12.78
C ALA A 135 -3.25 -8.82 -12.48
N ASN A 136 -2.74 -9.92 -13.03
CA ASN A 136 -1.35 -10.32 -12.89
C ASN A 136 -0.38 -9.32 -13.55
N ASP A 137 -0.73 -8.76 -14.70
CA ASP A 137 0.06 -7.68 -15.32
C ASP A 137 0.18 -6.44 -14.42
N HIS A 138 -0.90 -6.08 -13.71
CA HIS A 138 -0.90 -4.99 -12.73
C HIS A 138 -0.05 -5.35 -11.50
N ALA A 139 -0.15 -6.57 -10.98
CA ALA A 139 0.67 -7.06 -9.87
C ALA A 139 2.18 -6.99 -10.22
N HIS A 140 2.56 -7.41 -11.43
CA HIS A 140 3.95 -7.29 -11.89
C HIS A 140 4.43 -5.83 -11.98
N ARG A 141 3.57 -4.88 -12.37
CA ARG A 141 3.90 -3.46 -12.34
C ARG A 141 4.08 -2.91 -10.92
N ALA A 142 3.22 -3.30 -9.98
CA ALA A 142 3.37 -2.94 -8.56
C ALA A 142 4.72 -3.43 -8.00
N LYS A 143 5.08 -4.70 -8.28
CA LYS A 143 6.40 -5.26 -7.94
C LYS A 143 7.56 -4.47 -8.58
N SER A 144 7.43 -4.06 -9.83
CA SER A 144 8.46 -3.23 -10.47
C SER A 144 8.62 -1.86 -9.81
N LEU A 145 7.58 -1.30 -9.19
CA LEU A 145 7.63 -0.04 -8.46
C LEU A 145 8.32 -0.19 -7.10
N GLU A 146 8.13 -1.31 -6.41
CA GLU A 146 8.89 -1.64 -5.19
C GLU A 146 10.40 -1.66 -5.49
N ASN A 147 10.84 -2.34 -6.55
CA ASN A 147 12.25 -2.38 -6.93
C ASN A 147 12.84 -0.96 -7.18
N ARG A 148 12.01 -0.03 -7.66
CA ARG A 148 12.41 1.37 -7.82
C ARG A 148 12.49 2.08 -6.48
N VAL A 149 11.56 1.84 -5.56
CA VAL A 149 11.62 2.35 -4.18
C VAL A 149 12.90 1.87 -3.50
N GLU A 150 13.27 0.59 -3.64
CA GLU A 150 14.50 0.05 -3.07
C GLU A 150 15.74 0.79 -3.60
N GLY A 151 15.77 1.09 -4.90
CA GLY A 151 16.80 1.91 -5.52
C GLY A 151 16.92 3.29 -4.88
N VAL A 152 15.81 4.04 -4.84
CA VAL A 152 15.75 5.38 -4.24
C VAL A 152 16.11 5.35 -2.75
N TYR A 153 15.69 4.33 -2.02
CA TYR A 153 16.05 4.13 -0.62
C TYR A 153 17.57 3.94 -0.44
N ARG A 154 18.22 3.13 -1.28
CA ARG A 154 19.68 2.94 -1.23
C ARG A 154 20.44 4.23 -1.56
N GLU A 155 19.96 4.99 -2.54
CA GLU A 155 20.52 6.32 -2.86
C GLU A 155 20.36 7.29 -1.70
N ALA A 156 19.17 7.34 -1.10
CA ALA A 156 18.88 8.18 0.06
C ALA A 156 19.76 7.83 1.26
N LEU A 157 20.05 6.54 1.49
CA LEU A 157 20.99 6.13 2.52
C LEU A 157 22.43 6.57 2.19
N ALA A 158 22.89 6.39 0.96
CA ALA A 158 24.23 6.82 0.56
C ALA A 158 24.43 8.33 0.76
N ASP A 159 23.44 9.13 0.38
CA ASP A 159 23.39 10.58 0.62
C ASP A 159 23.40 10.90 2.12
N LEU A 160 22.50 10.26 2.89
CA LEU A 160 22.34 10.48 4.32
C LEU A 160 23.62 10.23 5.13
N PHE A 161 24.43 9.24 4.70
CA PHE A 161 25.69 8.88 5.35
C PHE A 161 26.91 9.64 4.79
N SER A 162 26.73 10.49 3.78
CA SER A 162 27.78 11.38 3.31
C SER A 162 27.83 12.65 4.17
N GLY A 163 29.00 12.96 4.77
CA GLY A 163 29.20 14.25 5.46
C GLY A 163 28.71 14.34 6.92
N ALA A 164 28.84 13.28 7.72
CA ALA A 164 28.62 13.37 9.16
C ALA A 164 29.71 14.25 9.84
N GLU A 165 29.36 15.48 10.21
CA GLU A 165 30.32 16.45 10.77
C GLU A 165 30.29 16.52 12.31
N ASP A 166 29.12 16.28 12.94
CA ASP A 166 28.95 16.39 14.39
C ASP A 166 27.83 15.48 14.96
N ILE A 167 27.69 15.48 16.28
CA ILE A 167 26.68 14.66 17.01
C ILE A 167 25.24 15.05 16.62
N LYS A 168 24.97 16.32 16.30
CA LYS A 168 23.63 16.76 15.89
C LYS A 168 23.28 16.21 14.52
N HIS A 169 24.22 16.21 13.59
CA HIS A 169 24.08 15.56 12.29
C HIS A 169 23.82 14.05 12.44
N VAL A 170 24.57 13.36 13.30
CA VAL A 170 24.33 11.93 13.57
C VAL A 170 22.92 11.67 14.11
N MET A 171 22.41 12.49 15.04
CA MET A 171 21.03 12.36 15.53
C MET A 171 19.99 12.57 14.42
N LYS A 172 20.18 13.57 13.54
CA LYS A 172 19.30 13.80 12.39
C LYS A 172 19.32 12.62 11.42
N MET A 173 20.51 12.04 11.20
CA MET A 173 20.68 10.87 10.35
C MET A 173 19.93 9.66 10.90
N LEU A 174 20.05 9.36 12.19
CA LEU A 174 19.34 8.22 12.80
C LEU A 174 17.82 8.35 12.66
N LYS A 175 17.28 9.54 12.91
CA LYS A 175 15.84 9.81 12.73
C LYS A 175 15.39 9.66 11.29
N SER A 176 16.15 10.21 10.34
CA SER A 176 15.79 10.15 8.92
C SER A 176 15.89 8.73 8.38
N ARG A 177 16.89 7.96 8.83
CA ARG A 177 17.06 6.54 8.48
C ARG A 177 15.84 5.71 8.90
N GLU A 178 15.27 5.99 10.06
CA GLU A 178 14.07 5.28 10.53
C GLU A 178 12.88 5.52 9.59
N VAL A 179 12.62 6.78 9.25
CA VAL A 179 11.57 7.16 8.29
C VAL A 179 11.81 6.54 6.91
N TYR A 180 13.05 6.54 6.42
CA TYR A 180 13.39 5.86 5.16
C TYR A 180 13.14 4.36 5.22
N ARG A 181 13.44 3.70 6.34
CA ARG A 181 13.16 2.28 6.53
C ARG A 181 11.66 2.01 6.53
N HIS A 182 10.87 2.83 7.21
CA HIS A 182 9.41 2.71 7.23
C HIS A 182 8.79 2.85 5.84
N LEU A 183 9.25 3.84 5.05
CA LEU A 183 8.82 3.99 3.65
C LEU A 183 9.20 2.78 2.77
N SER A 184 10.40 2.21 2.97
CA SER A 184 10.81 0.98 2.28
C SER A 184 9.93 -0.20 2.68
N ASN A 185 9.63 -0.37 3.97
CA ASN A 185 8.76 -1.44 4.44
C ASN A 185 7.33 -1.32 3.88
N ALA A 186 6.83 -0.10 3.65
CA ALA A 186 5.55 0.11 2.96
C ALA A 186 5.58 -0.47 1.53
N ALA A 187 6.69 -0.29 0.81
CA ALA A 187 6.87 -0.85 -0.53
C ALA A 187 6.95 -2.38 -0.50
N ASP A 188 7.65 -2.95 0.50
CA ASP A 188 7.71 -4.41 0.69
C ASP A 188 6.28 -5.00 0.87
N ARG A 189 5.39 -4.33 1.62
CA ARG A 189 3.98 -4.75 1.75
C ARG A 189 3.22 -4.66 0.43
N GLY A 190 3.54 -3.67 -0.39
CA GLY A 190 3.01 -3.56 -1.75
C GLY A 190 3.43 -4.74 -2.64
N ASP A 191 4.69 -5.18 -2.54
CA ASP A 191 5.16 -6.39 -3.23
C ASP A 191 4.50 -7.66 -2.68
N GLU A 192 4.34 -7.79 -1.36
CA GLU A 192 3.62 -8.91 -0.75
C GLU A 192 2.18 -9.00 -1.28
N ALA A 193 1.45 -7.87 -1.34
CA ALA A 193 0.11 -7.83 -1.92
C ALA A 193 0.09 -8.24 -3.40
N ALA A 194 1.07 -7.79 -4.19
CA ALA A 194 1.23 -8.19 -5.58
C ALA A 194 1.50 -9.70 -5.73
N ASN A 195 2.34 -10.27 -4.87
CA ASN A 195 2.63 -11.71 -4.86
C ASN A 195 1.36 -12.51 -4.51
N VAL A 196 0.56 -12.07 -3.53
CA VAL A 196 -0.73 -12.73 -3.21
C VAL A 196 -1.69 -12.70 -4.40
N ILE A 197 -1.76 -11.58 -5.13
CA ILE A 197 -2.57 -11.50 -6.36
C ILE A 197 -2.08 -12.51 -7.41
N ALA A 198 -0.77 -12.59 -7.64
CA ALA A 198 -0.20 -13.55 -8.59
C ALA A 198 -0.50 -15.00 -8.18
N ASP A 199 -0.39 -15.32 -6.89
CA ASP A 199 -0.73 -16.64 -6.35
C ASP A 199 -2.21 -17.00 -6.56
N ILE A 200 -3.13 -16.04 -6.34
CA ILE A 200 -4.55 -16.22 -6.65
C ILE A 200 -4.74 -16.53 -8.13
N VAL A 201 -4.10 -15.77 -9.02
CA VAL A 201 -4.22 -15.94 -10.47
C VAL A 201 -3.76 -17.34 -10.89
N VAL A 202 -2.64 -17.83 -10.36
CA VAL A 202 -2.13 -19.18 -10.62
C VAL A 202 -3.13 -20.27 -10.21
N LYS A 203 -3.86 -20.07 -9.10
CA LYS A 203 -4.82 -21.06 -8.59
C LYS A 203 -6.14 -21.10 -9.37
N ILE A 204 -6.54 -19.99 -9.99
CA ILE A 204 -7.81 -19.87 -10.74
C ILE A 204 -7.65 -20.06 -12.25
N ALA A 205 -6.41 -20.19 -12.73
CA ALA A 205 -6.05 -20.45 -14.13
C ALA A 205 -6.43 -21.88 -14.60
#